data_AF-A0A3R7B5T5-F1
#
_entry.id   AF-A0A3R7B5T5-F1
#
_cell.length_a   1.000
_cell.length_b   1.000
_cell.length_c   1.000
_cell.angle_alpha   90.00
_cell.angle_beta   90.00
_cell.angle_gamma   90.00
#
_symmetry.space_group_name_H-M   'P 1'
#
loop_
_entity.id
_entity.type
_entity.pdbx_description
1 polymer ?
#
loop_
_entity_poly.entity_id
_entity_poly.type
_entity_poly.pdbx_seq_one_letter_code
_entity_poly.pdbx_strand_id
1 'polypeptide(L)'
;MPRVRKGAVQIRFEILEYLYYKREPQLRTYIWRRATSLSYDDFLKHLSYLKEKGLIEETDDGFCKLTEEGRRIYDELRRILPSIL
;
A
#
# COMPACT_ATOMS: atom_id res chain seq x y z
N MET A 1 22.94 -3.97 -10.43
CA MET A 1 22.55 -4.94 -9.38
C MET A 1 21.21 -5.54 -9.79
N PRO A 2 21.03 -6.88 -9.78
CA PRO A 2 19.71 -7.46 -9.99
C PRO A 2 18.81 -6.96 -8.87
N ARG A 3 17.73 -6.25 -9.20
CA ARG A 3 16.72 -5.90 -8.19
C ARG A 3 16.14 -7.21 -7.67
N VAL A 4 16.40 -7.53 -6.41
CA VAL A 4 15.71 -8.62 -5.72
C VAL A 4 14.21 -8.39 -5.88
N ARG A 5 13.52 -9.36 -6.47
CA ARG A 5 12.08 -9.24 -6.74
C ARG A 5 11.36 -9.23 -5.40
N LYS A 6 10.70 -8.11 -5.07
CA LYS A 6 9.88 -8.00 -3.87
C LYS A 6 8.73 -9.00 -3.94
N GLY A 7 8.47 -9.67 -2.81
CA GLY A 7 7.31 -10.55 -2.67
C GLY A 7 6.00 -9.76 -2.56
N ALA A 8 4.87 -10.42 -2.81
CA ALA A 8 3.55 -9.79 -2.75
C ALA A 8 3.24 -9.14 -1.39
N VAL A 9 3.70 -9.76 -0.30
CA VAL A 9 3.54 -9.24 1.07
C VAL A 9 4.30 -7.93 1.24
N GLN A 10 5.58 -7.90 0.84
CA GLN A 10 6.41 -6.70 0.94
C GLN A 10 5.83 -5.53 0.12
N ILE A 11 5.37 -5.81 -1.11
CA ILE A 11 4.74 -4.79 -1.96
C ILE A 11 3.51 -4.19 -1.28
N ARG A 12 2.62 -5.04 -0.74
CA ARG A 12 1.41 -4.58 -0.05
C ARG A 12 1.74 -3.80 1.21
N PHE A 13 2.74 -4.24 1.97
CA PHE A 13 3.24 -3.53 3.13
C PHE A 13 3.73 -2.12 2.76
N GLU A 14 4.53 -1.99 1.70
CA GLU A 14 5.04 -0.68 1.23
C GLU A 14 3.91 0.25 0.75
N ILE A 15 2.85 -0.28 0.15
CA ILE A 15 1.66 0.51 -0.20
C ILE A 15 0.95 1.03 1.06
N LEU A 16 0.75 0.16 2.07
CA LEU A 16 0.14 0.54 3.34
C LEU A 16 1.02 1.57 4.08
N GLU A 17 2.33 1.36 4.12
CA GLU A 17 3.31 2.28 4.72
C GLU A 17 3.25 3.65 4.05
N TYR A 18 3.28 3.68 2.71
CA TYR A 18 3.22 4.93 1.97
C TYR A 18 1.96 5.72 2.34
N LEU A 19 0.80 5.07 2.42
CA LEU A 19 -0.45 5.73 2.78
C LEU A 19 -0.54 6.10 4.27
N TYR A 20 0.03 5.29 5.16
CA TYR A 20 0.00 5.50 6.61
C TYR A 20 0.60 6.86 7.00
N TYR A 21 1.75 7.20 6.38
CA TYR A 21 2.46 8.45 6.62
C TYR A 21 1.91 9.66 5.86
N LYS A 22 0.86 9.49 5.05
CA LYS A 22 0.20 10.60 4.37
C LYS A 22 -1.01 11.05 5.18
N ARG A 23 -1.08 12.37 5.41
CA ARG A 23 -2.23 13.00 6.07
C ARG A 23 -3.43 13.11 5.14
N GLU A 24 -3.16 13.29 3.85
CA GLU A 24 -4.18 13.50 2.82
C GLU A 24 -4.32 12.25 1.93
N PRO A 25 -5.53 11.99 1.40
CA PRO A 25 -5.74 10.99 0.37
C PRO A 25 -4.79 11.20 -0.82
N GLN A 26 -4.31 10.11 -1.40
CA GLN A 26 -3.30 10.14 -2.46
C GLN A 26 -3.89 9.59 -3.75
N LEU A 27 -3.65 10.26 -4.88
CA LEU A 27 -4.01 9.71 -6.18
C LEU A 27 -3.38 8.34 -6.36
N ARG A 28 -4.16 7.39 -6.88
CA ARG A 28 -3.70 6.03 -7.20
C ARG A 28 -2.40 6.00 -7.99
N THR A 29 -2.26 6.90 -8.98
CA THR A 29 -1.07 7.01 -9.82
C THR A 29 0.16 7.51 -9.05
N TYR A 30 -0.01 8.30 -8.00
CA TYR A 30 1.09 8.74 -7.14
C TYR A 30 1.57 7.62 -6.24
N ILE A 31 0.65 6.83 -5.68
CA ILE A 31 1.00 5.63 -4.92
C ILE A 31 1.82 4.68 -5.80
N TRP A 32 1.35 4.39 -7.02
CA TRP A 32 2.07 3.55 -7.97
C TRP A 32 3.52 4.03 -8.19
N ARG A 33 3.70 5.32 -8.50
CA ARG A 33 5.00 5.91 -8.83
C ARG A 33 5.94 6.06 -7.63
N ARG A 34 5.40 6.21 -6.42
CA ARG A 34 6.19 6.55 -5.21
C ARG A 34 6.40 5.38 -4.27
N ALA A 35 5.45 4.45 -4.18
CA ALA A 35 5.49 3.31 -3.28
C ALA A 35 6.00 2.03 -3.95
N THR A 36 6.00 1.97 -5.29
CA THR A 36 6.33 0.73 -6.00
C THR A 36 7.24 0.98 -7.20
N SER A 37 7.82 -0.10 -7.73
CA SER A 37 8.50 -0.11 -9.03
C SER A 37 7.86 -1.10 -10.01
N LEU A 38 6.57 -1.39 -9.82
CA LEU A 38 5.82 -2.38 -10.59
C LEU A 38 5.31 -1.80 -11.91
N SER A 39 4.90 -2.69 -12.82
CA SER A 39 3.96 -2.32 -13.87
C SER A 39 2.67 -1.79 -13.23
N TYR A 40 1.94 -0.94 -13.95
CA TYR A 40 0.69 -0.40 -13.41
C TYR A 40 -0.36 -1.51 -13.18
N ASP A 41 -0.44 -2.49 -14.10
CA ASP A 41 -1.37 -3.62 -13.98
C ASP A 41 -1.07 -4.50 -12.76
N ASP A 42 0.20 -4.76 -12.46
CA ASP A 42 0.55 -5.54 -11.27
C ASP A 42 0.29 -4.72 -10.00
N PHE A 43 0.58 -3.42 -10.01
CA PHE A 43 0.20 -2.53 -8.92
C PHE A 43 -1.31 -2.56 -8.66
N LEU A 44 -2.15 -2.53 -9.70
CA LEU A 44 -3.60 -2.59 -9.55
C LEU A 44 -4.05 -3.88 -8.86
N LYS A 45 -3.44 -5.03 -9.15
CA LYS A 45 -3.76 -6.30 -8.45
C LYS A 45 -3.50 -6.20 -6.94
N HIS A 46 -2.41 -5.56 -6.52
CA HIS A 46 -2.10 -5.38 -5.11
C HIS A 46 -3.03 -4.36 -4.45
N LEU A 47 -3.33 -3.25 -5.13
CA LEU A 47 -4.24 -2.23 -4.62
C LEU A 47 -5.66 -2.77 -4.47
N SER A 48 -6.19 -3.46 -5.48
CA SER A 48 -7.51 -4.09 -5.44
C SER A 48 -7.62 -5.09 -4.29
N TYR A 49 -6.60 -5.93 -4.09
CA TYR A 49 -6.57 -6.83 -2.93
C TYR A 49 -6.69 -6.07 -1.60
N LEU A 50 -5.96 -4.96 -1.43
CA LEU A 50 -6.01 -4.17 -0.20
C LEU A 50 -7.38 -3.48 -0.02
N LYS A 51 -8.02 -3.06 -1.11
CA LYS A 51 -9.39 -2.52 -1.10
C LYS A 51 -10.43 -3.59 -0.73
N GLU A 52 -10.35 -4.77 -1.34
CA GLU A 52 -11.22 -5.91 -1.04
C GLU A 52 -11.11 -6.37 0.42
N LYS A 53 -9.93 -6.20 1.03
CA LYS A 53 -9.72 -6.45 2.46
C LYS A 53 -10.16 -5.30 3.37
N GLY A 54 -10.70 -4.21 2.83
CA GLY A 54 -11.16 -3.06 3.60
C GLY A 54 -10.04 -2.25 4.25
N LEU A 55 -8.78 -2.42 3.81
CA LEU A 55 -7.62 -1.72 4.39
C LEU A 55 -7.40 -0.35 3.73
N ILE A 56 -7.85 -0.21 2.48
CA ILE A 56 -7.77 1.02 1.70
C ILE A 56 -9.16 1.32 1.16
N GLU A 57 -9.56 2.58 1.23
CA GLU A 57 -10.70 3.10 0.48
C GLU A 57 -10.20 4.01 -0.65
N GLU A 58 -10.91 4.01 -1.79
CA GLU A 58 -10.64 4.86 -2.94
C GLU A 58 -11.92 5.61 -3.29
N THR A 59 -11.84 6.94 -3.39
CA THR A 59 -12.96 7.79 -3.81
C THR A 59 -13.23 7.66 -5.31
N ASP A 60 -14.37 8.15 -5.78
CA ASP A 60 -14.72 8.17 -7.21
C ASP A 60 -13.68 8.93 -8.06
N ASP A 61 -13.03 9.95 -7.47
CA ASP A 61 -11.96 10.72 -8.08
C ASP A 61 -10.59 9.99 -8.07
N GLY A 62 -10.51 8.75 -7.58
CA GLY A 62 -9.31 7.92 -7.60
C GLY A 62 -8.28 8.24 -6.49
N PHE A 63 -8.71 8.94 -5.44
CA PHE A 63 -7.86 9.19 -4.26
C PHE A 63 -8.00 8.05 -3.26
N CYS A 64 -6.87 7.44 -2.88
CA CYS A 64 -6.82 6.38 -1.89
C CYS A 64 -6.32 6.88 -0.53
N LYS A 65 -6.90 6.35 0.54
CA LYS A 65 -6.42 6.53 1.91
C LYS A 65 -6.58 5.23 2.71
N LEU A 66 -5.85 5.09 3.81
CA LEU A 66 -6.11 3.99 4.75
C LEU A 66 -7.46 4.22 5.44
N THR A 67 -8.19 3.13 5.62
CA THR A 67 -9.31 3.07 6.56
C THR A 67 -8.79 3.05 8.00
N GLU A 68 -9.68 3.20 8.98
CA GLU A 68 -9.31 3.02 10.40
C GLU A 68 -8.74 1.61 10.65
N GLU A 69 -9.36 0.59 10.06
CA GLU A 69 -8.88 -0.79 10.13
C GLU A 69 -7.51 -0.94 9.46
N GLY A 70 -7.32 -0.33 8.28
CA GLY A 70 -6.04 -0.31 7.58
C GLY A 70 -4.91 0.29 8.42
N ARG A 71 -5.18 1.38 9.15
CA ARG A 71 -4.22 1.98 10.09
C ARG A 71 -3.88 1.04 11.22
N ARG A 72 -4.90 0.44 11.86
CA ARG A 72 -4.70 -0.51 12.98
C ARG A 72 -3.86 -1.71 12.56
N ILE A 73 -4.17 -2.32 11.42
CA ILE A 73 -3.42 -3.45 10.89
C ILE A 73 -1.99 -3.07 10.56
N TYR A 74 -1.76 -1.88 9.98
CA TYR A 74 -0.41 -1.42 9.72
C TYR A 74 0.41 -1.25 11.01
N ASP A 75 -0.17 -0.65 12.06
CA ASP A 75 0.48 -0.52 13.36
C ASP A 75 0.85 -1.90 13.95
N GLU A 76 -0.07 -2.86 13.84
CA GLU A 76 0.17 -4.23 14.30
C GLU A 76 1.27 -4.93 13.51
N LEU A 77 1.24 -4.83 12.17
CA LEU A 77 2.27 -5.40 11.29
C LEU A 77 3.65 -4.81 11.63
N ARG A 78 3.74 -3.50 11.82
CA ARG A 78 4.99 -2.82 12.18
C ARG A 78 5.52 -3.23 13.55
N ARG A 79 4.62 -3.51 14.51
CA ARG A 79 4.98 -3.99 15.84
C ARG A 79 5.48 -5.44 15.82
N ILE A 80 4.80 -6.32 15.08
CA ILE A 80 5.10 -7.76 15.03
C ILE A 80 6.30 -8.06 14.13
N LEU A 81 6.49 -7.28 13.06
CA LEU A 81 7.51 -7.49 12.04
C LEU A 81 8.46 -6.28 11.95
N PRO A 82 9.22 -5.96 13.02
CA PRO A 82 10.14 -4.82 13.01
C PRO A 82 11.27 -4.97 11.97
N SER A 83 11.54 -6.20 11.52
CA SER A 83 12.56 -6.55 10.50
C SER A 83 12.02 -6.65 9.08
N ILE A 84 10.77 -6.24 8.81
CA ILE A 84 10.27 -6.07 7.42
C ILE A 84 10.88 -4.81 6.76
N LEU A 85 11.42 -3.90 7.57
CA LEU A 85 12.29 -2.78 7.19
C LEU A 85 13.75 -3.22 7.07
#